data_AF-A0A963KX70-F1
#
_entry.id   AF-A0A963KX70-F1
#
_cell.length_a   1.000
_cell.length_b   1.000
_cell.length_c   1.000
_cell.angle_alpha   90.00
_cell.angle_beta   90.00
_cell.angle_gamma   90.00
#
_symmetry.space_group_name_H-M   'P 1'
#
loop_
_entity.id
_entity.type
_entity.pdbx_description
1 polymer ?
#
loop_
_entity_poly.entity_id
_entity_poly.type
_entity_poly.pdbx_seq_one_letter_code
_entity_poly.pdbx_strand_id
1 'polypeptide(L)' 'MTTPVTIDDRKKELRTLLDNIRARPSHDWSAERRRIVVLQQMIAEHKHAA' A
#
# COMPACT_ATOMS: atom_id res chain seq x y z
N MET A 1 2.12 20.39 11.82
CA MET A 1 0.89 19.85 11.24
C MET A 1 1.29 18.80 10.21
N THR A 2 0.91 17.53 10.39
CA THR A 2 1.11 16.49 9.37
C THR A 2 0.00 16.60 8.33
N THR A 3 0.33 16.59 7.05
CA THR A 3 -0.66 16.57 5.97
C THR A 3 -1.51 15.31 6.06
N PRO A 4 -2.83 15.40 5.84
CA PRO A 4 -3.71 14.23 5.88
C PRO A 4 -3.39 13.29 4.72
N VAL A 5 -3.28 11.99 5.01
CA VAL A 5 -3.00 10.96 4.00
C VAL A 5 -4.26 10.70 3.19
N THR A 6 -4.18 10.90 1.87
CA THR A 6 -5.28 10.71 0.93
C THR A 6 -5.37 9.26 0.43
N ILE A 7 -6.41 8.96 -0.34
CA ILE A 7 -6.53 7.65 -1.02
C ILE A 7 -5.51 7.53 -2.16
N ASP A 8 -5.16 8.62 -2.82
CA ASP A 8 -4.11 8.62 -3.85
C ASP A 8 -2.75 8.28 -3.25
N ASP A 9 -2.42 8.83 -2.08
CA ASP A 9 -1.20 8.48 -1.34
C ASP A 9 -1.12 6.98 -1.04
N ARG A 10 -2.25 6.37 -0.63
CA ARG A 10 -2.32 4.92 -0.36
C ARG A 10 -2.12 4.09 -1.62
N LYS A 11 -2.68 4.51 -2.77
CA LYS A 11 -2.46 3.85 -4.06
C LYS A 11 -1.01 3.94 -4.51
N LYS A 12 -0.38 5.11 -4.31
CA LYS A 12 1.02 5.34 -4.61
C LYS A 12 1.92 4.46 -3.75
N GLU A 13 1.66 4.41 -2.44
CA GLU A 13 2.37 3.54 -1.50
C GLU A 13 2.27 2.07 -1.94
N LEU A 14 1.06 1.58 -2.23
CA LEU A 14 0.83 0.21 -2.69
C LEU A 14 1.65 -0.13 -3.94
N ARG A 15 1.69 0.78 -4.93
CA ARG A 15 2.48 0.59 -6.14
C ARG A 15 3.97 0.47 -5.84
N THR A 16 4.51 1.37 -5.03
CA THR A 16 5.92 1.35 -4.64
C THR A 16 6.31 0.05 -3.92
N LEU A 17 5.47 -0.44 -3.00
CA LEU A 17 5.74 -1.70 -2.30
C LEU A 17 5.77 -2.89 -3.27
N LEU A 18 4.83 -2.97 -4.20
CA LEU A 18 4.80 -4.04 -5.20
C LEU A 18 6.01 -3.99 -6.14
N ASP A 19 6.44 -2.80 -6.55
CA ASP A 19 7.62 -2.63 -7.40
C ASP A 19 8.91 -3.02 -6.66
N ASN A 20 9.03 -2.67 -5.38
CA ASN A 20 10.18 -3.07 -4.54
C ASN A 20 10.28 -4.60 -4.40
N ILE A 21 9.16 -5.29 -4.15
CA ILE A 21 9.11 -6.76 -4.05
C ILE A 21 9.55 -7.40 -5.37
N ARG A 22 9.09 -6.87 -6.51
CA ARG A 22 9.48 -7.36 -7.84
C ARG A 22 10.96 -7.15 -8.12
N ALA A 23 11.52 -6.02 -7.70
CA ALA A 23 12.91 -5.67 -7.94
C ALA A 23 13.90 -6.48 -7.10
N ARG A 24 13.52 -6.95 -5.90
CA ARG A 24 14.41 -7.71 -5.01
C ARG A 24 13.69 -8.91 -4.39
N PRO A 25 13.40 -9.97 -5.16
CA PRO A 25 12.56 -11.08 -4.70
C PRO A 25 13.16 -11.87 -3.53
N SER A 26 14.49 -11.85 -3.35
CA SER A 26 15.20 -12.56 -2.28
C SER A 26 15.27 -11.81 -0.93
N HIS A 27 14.75 -10.58 -0.86
CA HIS A 27 14.67 -9.83 0.40
C HIS A 27 13.47 -10.31 1.24
N ASP A 28 13.56 -10.21 2.58
CA ASP A 28 12.39 -10.47 3.43
C ASP A 28 11.42 -9.29 3.34
N TRP A 29 10.25 -9.54 2.77
CA TRP A 29 9.20 -8.56 2.55
C TRP A 29 8.01 -8.77 3.49
N SER A 30 8.19 -9.47 4.61
CA SER A 30 7.10 -9.86 5.49
C SER A 30 6.32 -8.66 6.04
N ALA A 31 7.00 -7.56 6.36
CA ALA A 31 6.35 -6.34 6.86
C ALA A 31 5.58 -5.61 5.75
N GLU A 32 6.17 -5.47 4.58
CA GLU A 32 5.62 -4.82 3.40
C GLU A 32 4.42 -5.58 2.87
N ARG A 33 4.45 -6.92 2.89
CA ARG A 33 3.30 -7.77 2.53
C ARG A 33 2.13 -7.57 3.48
N ARG A 34 2.37 -7.45 4.80
CA ARG A 34 1.31 -7.08 5.76
C ARG A 34 0.76 -5.70 5.45
N ARG A 35 1.62 -4.73 5.13
CA ARG A 35 1.21 -3.38 4.76
C ARG A 35 0.38 -3.34 3.48
N ILE A 36 0.75 -4.11 2.46
CA ILE A 36 0.00 -4.26 1.21
C ILE A 36 -1.43 -4.71 1.48
N VAL A 37 -1.63 -5.72 2.34
CA VAL A 37 -2.97 -6.21 2.69
C VAL A 37 -3.83 -5.11 3.31
N VAL A 38 -3.27 -4.34 4.25
CA VAL A 38 -3.98 -3.21 4.88
C VAL A 38 -4.32 -2.12 3.85
N LEU A 39 -3.39 -1.77 2.97
CA LEU A 39 -3.63 -0.79 1.91
C LEU A 39 -4.73 -1.22 0.96
N GLN A 40 -4.73 -2.49 0.55
CA GLN A 40 -5.77 -3.06 -0.31
C GLN A 40 -7.15 -2.99 0.36
N GLN A 41 -7.24 -3.30 1.65
CA GLN A 41 -8.50 -3.18 2.42
C GLN A 41 -8.98 -1.72 2.47
N MET A 42 -8.14 -0.78 2.88
CA MET A 42 -8.50 0.65 2.96
C MET A 42 -8.97 1.21 1.62
N ILE A 43 -8.31 0.82 0.52
CA ILE A 43 -8.69 1.26 -0.83
C ILE A 43 -10.04 0.65 -1.24
N ALA A 44 -10.28 -0.62 -0.91
CA ALA A 44 -11.55 -1.29 -1.19
C ALA A 44 -12.69 -0.65 -0.39
N GLU A 45 -12.52 -0.43 0.91
CA GLU A 45 -13.50 0.23 1.78
C GLU A 45 -13.88 1.62 1.24
N HIS A 46 -12.88 2.41 0.83
CA HIS A 46 -13.15 3.71 0.21
C HIS A 46 -13.95 3.59 -1.09
N LYS A 47 -13.66 2.58 -1.93
CA LYS A 47 -14.42 2.34 -3.16
C LYS A 47 -15.87 1.93 -2.89
N HIS A 48 -16.15 1.25 -1.79
CA HIS A 48 -17.51 0.85 -1.40
C HIS A 48 -18.30 2.00 -0.74
N ALA A 49 -17.60 2.96 -0.14
CA ALA A 49 -18.21 4.13 0.51
C ALA A 49 -18.45 5.31 -0.47
N ALA A 50 -17.97 5.20 -1.70
CA ALA A 50 -18.12 6.20 -2.77
C ALA A 50 -19.22 5.79 -3.75
#